data_AF-A0A8J7GKL5-F1
#
_entry.id   AF-A0A8J7GKL5-F1
#
_cell.length_a   1.000
_cell.length_b   1.000
_cell.length_c   1.000
_cell.angle_alpha   90.00
_cell.angle_beta   90.00
_cell.angle_gamma   90.00
#
_symmetry.space_group_name_H-M   'P 1'
#
loop_
_entity.id
_entity.type
_entity.pdbx_description
1 polymer ?
#
loop_
_entity_poly.entity_id
_entity_poly.type
_entity_poly.pdbx_seq_one_letter_code
_entity_poly.pdbx_strand_id
1 'polypeptide(L)'
;MKEEWYVVDMYRDAYYPKHLVDRVKEALQRVDALLATGERQEEVIQAAFDRATIEINELAELFEAENSEIETVARDSIAVTVIDMLDHYDISLDVEDALQERDW
;
A
#
# COMPACT_ATOMS: atom_id res chain seq x y z
N MET A 1 10.49 -1.21 -7.10
CA MET A 1 10.97 0.10 -6.57
C MET A 1 12.14 -0.09 -5.61
N LYS A 2 12.68 0.97 -4.96
CA LYS A 2 13.67 0.80 -3.88
C LYS A 2 13.01 0.48 -2.54
N GLU A 3 13.61 -0.41 -1.76
CA GLU A 3 13.11 -0.90 -0.47
C GLU A 3 12.80 0.22 0.54
N GLU A 4 13.59 1.30 0.51
CA GLU A 4 13.46 2.44 1.42
C GLU A 4 12.34 3.43 1.05
N TRP A 5 11.58 3.20 -0.03
CA TRP A 5 10.51 4.09 -0.49
C TRP A 5 9.11 3.67 -0.03
N TYR A 6 8.97 2.50 0.58
CA TYR A 6 7.66 2.00 0.99
C TYR A 6 7.25 2.57 2.34
N VAL A 7 6.06 3.18 2.39
CA VAL A 7 5.38 3.65 3.63
C VAL A 7 6.32 4.38 4.59
N VAL A 8 7.14 5.27 4.03
CA VAL A 8 8.30 5.88 4.70
C VAL A 8 7.90 6.61 5.99
N ASP A 9 6.76 7.30 5.97
CA ASP A 9 6.31 8.08 7.12
C ASP A 9 5.81 7.17 8.25
N MET A 10 5.19 6.04 7.92
CA MET A 10 4.84 5.02 8.92
C MET A 10 6.09 4.41 9.59
N TYR A 11 7.19 4.22 8.84
CA TYR A 11 8.45 3.77 9.44
C TYR A 11 9.13 4.84 10.31
N ARG A 12 8.91 6.13 10.03
CA ARG A 12 9.51 7.23 10.80
C ARG A 12 8.76 7.55 12.08
N ASP A 13 7.47 7.28 12.13
CA ASP A 13 6.65 7.55 13.31
C ASP A 13 6.67 6.35 14.28
N ALA A 14 6.92 6.62 15.57
CA ALA A 14 6.91 5.60 16.61
C ALA A 14 5.49 5.14 17.00
N TYR A 15 4.45 5.86 16.55
CA TYR A 15 3.05 5.50 16.73
C TYR A 15 2.72 4.15 16.09
N TYR A 16 3.32 3.83 14.93
CA TYR A 16 3.03 2.60 14.21
C TYR A 16 3.92 1.41 14.63
N PRO A 17 3.33 0.27 15.04
CA PRO A 17 4.06 -0.95 15.32
C PRO A 17 4.76 -1.48 14.06
N LYS A 18 6.09 -1.61 14.10
CA LYS A 18 6.89 -1.87 12.90
C LYS A 18 6.56 -3.19 12.20
N HIS A 19 6.21 -4.24 12.94
CA HIS A 19 5.79 -5.51 12.34
C HIS A 19 4.45 -5.42 11.59
N LEU A 20 3.57 -4.47 11.93
CA LEU A 20 2.35 -4.22 11.16
C LEU A 20 2.63 -3.35 9.94
N VAL A 21 3.54 -2.36 10.07
CA VAL A 21 4.03 -1.57 8.92
C VAL A 21 4.71 -2.48 7.89
N ASP A 22 5.49 -3.47 8.34
CA ASP A 22 6.11 -4.48 7.47
C ASP A 22 5.06 -5.24 6.66
N ARG A 23 3.91 -5.57 7.24
CA ARG A 23 2.82 -6.27 6.53
C ARG A 23 2.13 -5.39 5.49
N VAL A 24 1.93 -4.10 5.78
CA VAL A 24 1.45 -3.13 4.78
C VAL A 24 2.42 -3.06 3.61
N LYS A 25 3.71 -2.94 3.91
CA LYS A 25 4.77 -2.94 2.90
C LYS A 25 4.80 -4.23 2.07
N GLU A 26 4.71 -5.39 2.69
CA GLU A 26 4.69 -6.68 2.01
C GLU A 26 3.50 -6.80 1.03
N ALA A 27 2.33 -6.26 1.40
CA ALA A 27 1.17 -6.20 0.51
C ALA A 27 1.46 -5.36 -0.74
N LEU A 28 2.04 -4.18 -0.57
CA LEU A 28 2.43 -3.31 -1.69
C LEU A 28 3.58 -3.90 -2.52
N GLN A 29 4.54 -4.57 -1.89
CA GLN A 29 5.64 -5.26 -2.60
C GLN A 29 5.15 -6.39 -3.51
N ARG A 30 4.03 -7.05 -3.19
CA ARG A 30 3.43 -8.03 -4.11
C ARG A 30 2.89 -7.38 -5.38
N VAL A 31 2.33 -6.17 -5.27
CA VAL A 31 1.91 -5.38 -6.44
C VAL A 31 3.13 -4.94 -7.23
N ASP A 32 4.16 -4.39 -6.57
CA ASP A 32 5.44 -4.02 -7.23
C ASP A 32 6.05 -5.21 -7.98
N ALA A 33 6.05 -6.40 -7.39
CA ALA A 33 6.55 -7.61 -8.03
C ALA A 33 5.77 -7.99 -9.29
N LEU A 34 4.44 -7.82 -9.30
CA LEU A 34 3.62 -8.01 -10.49
C LEU A 34 3.95 -6.98 -11.57
N LEU A 35 3.97 -5.69 -11.21
CA LEU A 35 4.26 -4.59 -12.14
C LEU A 35 5.66 -4.73 -12.76
N ALA A 36 6.64 -5.19 -11.98
CA ALA A 36 8.00 -5.47 -12.42
C ALA A 36 8.10 -6.58 -13.47
N THR A 37 7.08 -7.44 -13.63
CA THR A 37 7.03 -8.42 -14.73
C THR A 37 6.73 -7.78 -16.09
N GLY A 38 6.28 -6.52 -16.11
CA GLY A 38 5.82 -5.83 -17.30
C GLY A 38 4.35 -6.05 -17.62
N GLU A 39 3.54 -6.52 -16.66
CA GLU A 39 2.09 -6.63 -16.81
C GLU A 39 1.48 -5.26 -17.15
N ARG A 40 0.48 -5.25 -18.04
CA ARG A 40 -0.20 -4.05 -18.57
C ARG A 40 -1.71 -4.21 -18.68
N GLN A 41 -2.25 -5.40 -18.42
CA GLN A 41 -3.70 -5.61 -18.35
C GLN A 41 -4.26 -4.91 -17.12
N GLU A 42 -5.09 -3.90 -17.35
CA GLU A 42 -5.66 -3.05 -16.31
C GLU A 42 -6.42 -3.87 -15.27
N GLU A 43 -7.20 -4.86 -15.70
CA GLU A 43 -7.98 -5.72 -14.79
C GLU A 43 -7.07 -6.57 -13.88
N VAL A 44 -5.91 -6.99 -14.37
CA VAL A 44 -4.94 -7.79 -13.59
C VAL A 44 -4.22 -6.91 -12.58
N ILE A 45 -3.86 -5.69 -12.99
CA ILE A 45 -3.21 -4.70 -12.12
C ILE A 45 -4.18 -4.23 -11.03
N GLN A 46 -5.41 -3.86 -11.40
CA GLN A 46 -6.44 -3.46 -10.46
C GLN A 46 -6.72 -4.57 -9.44
N ALA A 47 -6.88 -5.82 -9.89
CA ALA A 47 -7.10 -6.94 -8.97
C ALA A 47 -5.94 -7.15 -7.98
N ALA A 48 -4.70 -6.82 -8.36
CA ALA A 48 -3.55 -6.88 -7.46
C ALA A 48 -3.61 -5.77 -6.41
N PHE A 49 -3.97 -4.55 -6.81
CA PHE A 49 -4.17 -3.43 -5.89
C PHE A 49 -5.38 -3.66 -4.96
N ASP A 50 -6.50 -4.15 -5.47
CA ASP A 50 -7.68 -4.53 -4.68
C ASP A 50 -7.28 -5.54 -3.60
N ARG A 51 -6.53 -6.59 -3.99
CA ARG A 51 -6.08 -7.61 -3.06
C ARG A 51 -5.18 -7.04 -1.96
N ALA A 52 -4.25 -6.16 -2.31
CA ALA A 52 -3.37 -5.51 -1.35
C ALA A 52 -4.16 -4.58 -0.40
N THR A 53 -5.10 -3.82 -0.93
CA THR A 53 -5.94 -2.88 -0.16
C THR A 53 -6.85 -3.61 0.82
N ILE A 54 -7.50 -4.70 0.39
CA ILE A 54 -8.32 -5.55 1.26
C ILE A 54 -7.47 -6.14 2.41
N GLU A 55 -6.27 -6.61 2.11
CA GLU A 55 -5.37 -7.13 3.15
C GLU A 55 -4.95 -6.04 4.14
N ILE A 56 -4.73 -4.80 3.67
CA ILE A 56 -4.45 -3.65 4.53
C ILE A 56 -5.66 -3.32 5.41
N ASN A 57 -6.90 -3.40 4.90
CA ASN A 57 -8.11 -3.21 5.71
C ASN A 57 -8.15 -4.21 6.88
N GLU A 58 -7.78 -5.48 6.64
CA GLU A 58 -7.70 -6.51 7.70
C GLU A 58 -6.65 -6.18 8.78
N LEU A 59 -5.67 -5.31 8.50
CA LEU A 59 -4.69 -4.86 9.49
C LEU A 59 -5.23 -3.78 10.43
N ALA A 60 -6.31 -3.08 10.07
CA ALA A 60 -6.85 -1.96 10.87
C ALA A 60 -7.14 -2.39 12.31
N GLU A 61 -7.86 -3.51 12.49
CA GLU A 61 -8.18 -4.06 13.82
C GLU A 61 -6.91 -4.43 14.63
N LEU A 62 -5.83 -4.86 13.95
CA LEU A 62 -4.56 -5.20 14.60
C LEU A 62 -3.79 -3.97 15.03
N PHE A 63 -3.81 -2.90 14.24
CA PHE A 63 -3.27 -1.60 14.65
C PHE A 63 -4.02 -1.10 15.89
N GLU A 64 -5.35 -1.15 15.89
CA GLU A 64 -6.18 -0.72 17.04
C GLU A 64 -5.86 -1.52 18.31
N ALA A 65 -5.73 -2.85 18.19
CA ALA A 65 -5.37 -3.72 19.31
C ALA A 65 -4.00 -3.37 19.93
N GLU A 66 -3.13 -2.68 19.18
CA GLU A 66 -1.82 -2.22 19.62
C GLU A 66 -1.76 -0.71 19.92
N ASN A 67 -2.91 -0.04 20.10
CA ASN A 67 -3.05 1.41 20.34
C ASN A 67 -2.50 2.28 19.19
N SER A 68 -2.60 1.78 17.96
CA SER A 68 -2.30 2.47 16.72
C SER A 68 -3.52 2.46 15.80
N GLU A 69 -3.46 3.14 14.65
CA GLU A 69 -4.57 3.17 13.69
C GLU A 69 -4.04 3.41 12.27
N ILE A 70 -4.81 3.03 11.24
CA ILE A 70 -4.59 3.51 9.87
C ILE A 70 -5.27 4.90 9.72
N GLU A 71 -4.69 5.89 10.40
CA GLU A 71 -5.11 7.29 10.35
C GLU A 71 -4.40 8.06 9.23
N THR A 72 -4.76 9.32 9.01
CA THR A 72 -4.23 10.23 7.96
C THR A 72 -2.77 10.00 7.57
N VAL A 73 -1.81 9.94 8.50
CA VAL A 73 -0.39 9.74 8.13
C VAL A 73 -0.15 8.38 7.48
N ALA A 74 -0.80 7.31 7.95
CA ALA A 74 -0.71 5.99 7.32
C ALA A 74 -1.37 6.00 5.94
N ARG A 75 -2.53 6.65 5.82
CA ARG A 75 -3.27 6.78 4.55
C ARG A 75 -2.44 7.48 3.48
N ASP A 76 -1.87 8.63 3.85
CA ASP A 76 -1.01 9.43 2.97
C ASP A 76 0.24 8.64 2.59
N SER A 77 0.86 7.93 3.55
CA SER A 77 2.07 7.15 3.26
C SER A 77 1.82 5.98 2.31
N ILE A 78 0.68 5.31 2.44
CA ILE A 78 0.24 4.24 1.52
C ILE A 78 -0.06 4.84 0.14
N ALA A 79 -0.85 5.91 0.08
CA ALA A 79 -1.22 6.56 -1.18
C ALA A 79 0.00 7.08 -1.94
N VAL A 80 0.95 7.74 -1.26
CA VAL A 80 2.22 8.19 -1.88
C VAL A 80 3.00 6.99 -2.42
N THR A 81 3.07 5.89 -1.69
CA THR A 81 3.75 4.68 -2.17
C THR A 81 3.07 4.12 -3.44
N VAL A 82 1.74 4.13 -3.50
CA VAL A 82 0.99 3.68 -4.69
C VAL A 82 1.18 4.63 -5.88
N ILE A 83 1.13 5.94 -5.66
CA ILE A 83 1.42 6.95 -6.69
C ILE A 83 2.81 6.73 -7.27
N ASP A 84 3.82 6.58 -6.41
CA ASP A 84 5.20 6.33 -6.83
C ASP A 84 5.31 5.04 -7.65
N MET A 85 4.56 3.98 -7.32
CA MET A 85 4.51 2.75 -8.12
C MET A 85 3.90 2.98 -9.50
N LEU A 86 2.75 3.64 -9.56
CA LEU A 86 2.04 3.92 -10.81
C LEU A 86 2.93 4.75 -11.76
N ASP A 87 3.57 5.79 -11.22
CA ASP A 87 4.53 6.62 -11.95
C ASP A 87 5.78 5.85 -12.38
N HIS A 88 6.35 5.01 -11.49
CA HIS A 88 7.57 4.27 -11.77
C HIS A 88 7.41 3.27 -12.92
N TYR A 89 6.23 2.65 -13.04
CA TYR A 89 5.94 1.65 -14.06
C TYR A 89 5.15 2.19 -15.28
N ASP A 90 4.85 3.49 -15.30
CA ASP A 90 4.06 4.16 -16.35
C ASP A 90 2.66 3.50 -16.51
N ILE A 91 1.96 3.30 -15.38
CA ILE A 91 0.62 2.74 -15.33
C ILE A 91 -0.39 3.89 -15.28
N SER A 92 -1.37 3.88 -16.19
CA SER A 92 -2.36 4.97 -16.34
C SER A 92 -3.51 4.95 -15.33
N LEU A 93 -3.48 4.03 -14.37
CA LEU A 93 -4.51 3.87 -13.36
C LEU A 93 -4.47 5.05 -12.37
N ASP A 94 -5.63 5.57 -11.95
CA ASP A 94 -5.68 6.61 -10.93
C ASP A 94 -5.47 6.00 -9.53
N VAL A 95 -4.89 6.76 -8.60
CA VAL A 95 -4.67 6.29 -7.23
C VAL A 95 -5.99 5.99 -6.51
N GLU A 96 -7.06 6.74 -6.80
CA GLU A 96 -8.38 6.49 -6.21
C GLU A 96 -8.97 5.17 -6.70
N ASP A 97 -8.72 4.81 -7.96
CA ASP A 97 -9.13 3.52 -8.53
C ASP A 97 -8.27 2.39 -7.95
N ALA A 98 -6.93 2.56 -7.91
CA ALA A 98 -6.02 1.59 -7.30
C ALA A 98 -6.38 1.30 -5.83
N LEU A 99 -6.82 2.31 -5.08
CA LEU A 99 -7.21 2.18 -3.68
C LEU A 99 -8.74 2.16 -3.48
N GLN A 100 -9.51 1.71 -4.48
CA GLN A 100 -10.98 1.74 -4.42
C GLN A 100 -11.57 0.90 -3.28
N GLU A 101 -10.88 -0.17 -2.87
CA GLU A 101 -11.34 -1.09 -1.82
C GLU A 101 -11.00 -0.60 -0.40
N ARG A 102 -10.40 0.59 -0.23
CA ARG A 102 -9.97 1.06 1.10
C ARG A 102 -11.18 1.33 2.01
N ASP A 103 -11.10 0.86 3.26
CA ASP A 103 -12.11 1.13 4.31
C ASP A 103 -11.52 1.90 5.50
N TRP A 104 -10.27 2.37 5.36
CA TRP A 104 -9.63 3.25 6.32
C TRP A 104 -9.92 4.71 5.98
#